data_AF-A0A4Y2N978-F1
#
_entry.id   AF-A0A4Y2N978-F1
#
_cell.length_a   1.000
_cell.length_b   1.000
_cell.length_c   1.000
_cell.angle_alpha   90.00
_cell.angle_beta   90.00
_cell.angle_gamma   90.00
#
_symmetry.space_group_name_H-M   'P 1'
#
loop_
_entity.id
_entity.type
_entity.pdbx_description
1 polymer ?
#
loop_
_entity_poly.entity_id
_entity_poly.type
_entity_poly.pdbx_seq_one_letter_code
_entity_poly.pdbx_strand_id
1 'polypeptide(L)'
;MKVYRTTSTQVLGVLAGIPPLYLSARAEFQKFQVWVCRFYELGRVLDVGELDHFVKLSSVPIEFRTIDIKPQIENIHFEVYTDGSRIGDDCGFSVCILKNEHPFKIFKFKLSKNNTVFQAELAAINFAVRWAQENGFKINIYTDSQSSIEALRSTRPRSAFVIEAKKEYLFGW
;
A
#
# COMPACT_ATOMS: atom_id res chain seq x y z
N MET A 1 -27.40 29.45 8.61
CA MET A 1 -27.90 28.11 9.02
C MET A 1 -26.72 27.15 8.98
N LYS A 2 -26.20 26.72 10.14
CA LYS A 2 -25.07 25.77 10.23
C LYS A 2 -25.60 24.37 9.90
N VAL A 3 -25.13 23.78 8.81
CA VAL A 3 -25.41 22.39 8.46
C VAL A 3 -24.30 21.54 9.07
N TYR A 4 -24.59 20.90 10.19
CA TYR A 4 -23.73 19.85 10.75
C TYR A 4 -23.86 18.62 9.84
N ARG A 5 -22.84 18.39 9.01
CA ARG A 5 -22.69 17.14 8.25
C ARG A 5 -22.36 16.05 9.28
N THR A 6 -23.26 15.09 9.47
CA THR A 6 -23.07 13.97 10.38
C THR A 6 -22.01 13.00 9.83
N THR A 7 -20.77 13.13 10.30
CA THR A 7 -19.73 12.12 10.10
C THR A 7 -20.04 10.89 10.97
N SER A 8 -20.06 9.70 10.36
CA SER A 8 -20.12 8.42 11.08
C SER A 8 -19.02 8.33 12.14
N THR A 9 -19.35 7.86 13.34
CA THR A 9 -18.44 7.68 14.49
C THR A 9 -17.18 6.88 14.14
N GLN A 10 -17.24 6.04 13.10
CA GLN A 10 -16.11 5.26 12.59
C GLN A 10 -15.00 6.13 11.96
N VAL A 11 -15.35 7.28 11.39
CA VAL A 11 -14.39 8.21 10.78
C VAL A 11 -13.60 8.99 11.85
N LEU A 12 -14.23 9.25 13.01
CA LEU A 12 -13.60 9.97 14.11
C LEU A 12 -12.45 9.16 14.75
N GLY A 13 -12.61 7.84 14.84
CA GLY A 13 -11.57 6.94 15.39
C GLY A 13 -10.31 6.91 14.52
N VAL A 14 -10.47 6.87 13.20
CA VAL A 14 -9.34 6.92 12.25
C VAL A 14 -8.57 8.24 12.37
N LEU A 15 -9.26 9.37 12.51
CA LEU A 15 -8.63 10.69 12.73
C LEU A 15 -7.96 10.81 14.11
N ALA A 16 -8.50 10.13 15.14
CA ALA A 16 -7.95 10.10 16.49
C ALA A 16 -6.84 9.04 16.69
N GLY A 17 -6.54 8.22 15.67
CA GLY A 17 -5.58 7.12 15.78
C GLY A 17 -6.08 5.94 16.62
N ILE A 18 -7.38 5.83 16.88
CA ILE A 18 -8.02 4.71 17.57
C ILE A 18 -8.52 3.73 16.51
N PRO A 19 -7.98 2.49 16.46
CA PRO A 19 -8.41 1.52 15.47
C PRO A 19 -9.90 1.16 15.64
N PRO A 20 -10.65 0.96 14.53
CA PRO A 20 -12.01 0.46 14.59
C PRO A 20 -12.15 -0.78 15.46
N LEU A 21 -13.22 -0.84 16.27
CA LEU A 21 -13.44 -1.90 17.27
C LEU A 21 -13.26 -3.32 16.72
N TYR A 22 -13.71 -3.58 15.49
CA TYR A 22 -13.59 -4.88 14.85
C TYR A 22 -12.12 -5.30 14.61
N LEU A 23 -11.23 -4.36 14.28
CA LEU A 23 -9.80 -4.66 14.10
C LEU A 23 -9.14 -5.00 15.44
N SER A 24 -9.49 -4.27 16.51
CA SER A 24 -9.03 -4.56 17.87
C SER A 24 -9.51 -5.93 18.34
N ALA A 25 -10.79 -6.26 18.10
CA ALA A 25 -11.35 -7.56 18.43
C ALA A 25 -10.68 -8.71 17.67
N ARG A 26 -10.35 -8.51 16.38
CA ARG A 26 -9.65 -9.50 15.57
C ARG A 26 -8.22 -9.74 16.05
N ALA A 27 -7.50 -8.69 16.44
CA ALA A 27 -6.15 -8.80 16.97
C ALA A 27 -6.12 -9.54 18.32
N GLU A 28 -7.06 -9.25 19.22
CA GLU A 28 -7.18 -9.97 20.49
C GLU A 28 -7.58 -11.45 20.29
N PHE A 29 -8.46 -11.73 19.33
CA PHE A 29 -8.79 -13.11 18.96
C PHE A 29 -7.56 -13.89 18.47
N GLN A 30 -6.73 -13.29 17.62
CA GLN A 30 -5.50 -13.92 17.14
C GLN A 30 -4.48 -14.16 18.26
N LYS A 31 -4.31 -13.19 19.18
CA LYS A 31 -3.46 -13.38 20.38
C LYS A 31 -3.97 -14.54 21.23
N PHE A 32 -5.28 -14.65 21.44
CA PHE A 32 -5.89 -15.73 22.19
C PHE A 32 -5.63 -17.11 21.53
N GLN A 33 -5.78 -17.21 20.21
CA GLN A 33 -5.51 -18.44 19.46
C GLN A 33 -4.05 -18.92 19.64
N VAL A 34 -3.10 -17.99 19.65
CA VAL A 34 -1.67 -18.31 19.82
C VAL A 34 -1.32 -18.62 21.28
N TRP A 35 -1.71 -17.74 22.21
CA TRP A 35 -1.26 -17.82 23.61
C TRP A 35 -2.07 -18.79 24.47
N VAL A 36 -3.35 -18.97 24.17
CA VAL A 36 -4.26 -19.80 24.97
C VAL A 36 -4.51 -21.15 24.29
N CYS A 37 -4.78 -21.16 22.98
CA CYS A 37 -5.10 -22.40 22.26
C CYS A 37 -3.86 -23.15 21.74
N ARG A 38 -2.65 -22.56 21.79
CA ARG A 38 -1.37 -23.16 21.35
C ARG A 38 -1.45 -23.83 19.97
N PHE A 39 -2.14 -23.21 19.02
CA PHE A 39 -2.35 -23.78 17.69
C PHE A 39 -1.16 -23.47 16.76
N TYR A 40 -0.43 -24.50 16.28
CA TYR A 40 0.87 -24.38 15.60
C TYR A 40 0.86 -24.51 14.06
N GLU A 41 -0.30 -24.70 13.41
CA GLU A 41 -0.37 -24.88 11.94
C GLU A 41 -0.42 -23.55 11.16
N LEU A 42 0.61 -22.72 11.30
CA LEU A 42 0.83 -21.55 10.44
C LEU A 42 2.24 -21.58 9.83
N GLY A 43 2.63 -22.73 9.27
CA GLY A 43 3.95 -22.92 8.67
C GLY A 43 3.84 -23.47 7.25
N ARG A 44 4.28 -22.69 6.26
CA ARG A 44 4.35 -22.99 4.81
C ARG A 44 3.16 -22.54 3.95
N VAL A 45 2.81 -21.27 4.10
CA VAL A 45 2.45 -20.40 2.97
C VAL A 45 3.66 -19.47 2.80
N LEU A 46 3.96 -18.96 1.60
CA LEU A 46 4.85 -17.79 1.51
C LEU A 46 4.23 -16.71 2.40
N ASP A 47 4.75 -16.56 3.61
CA ASP A 47 4.17 -15.70 4.64
C ASP A 47 4.52 -14.26 4.30
N VAL A 48 3.78 -13.73 3.33
CA VAL A 48 3.63 -12.31 3.03
C VAL A 48 2.64 -11.70 4.06
N GLY A 49 2.68 -12.21 5.30
CA GLY A 49 1.80 -11.86 6.41
C GLY A 49 2.11 -10.52 7.04
N GLU A 50 3.30 -9.98 6.83
CA GLU A 50 3.66 -8.63 7.25
C GLU A 50 4.29 -7.87 6.08
N LEU A 51 3.50 -7.58 5.03
CA LEU A 51 3.87 -6.51 4.08
C LEU A 51 4.17 -5.21 4.82
N ASP A 52 3.59 -5.03 6.01
CA ASP A 52 3.67 -3.80 6.76
C ASP A 52 3.76 -4.04 8.27
N HIS A 53 4.53 -3.20 8.94
CA HIS A 53 4.63 -3.13 10.39
C HIS A 53 4.80 -1.67 10.85
N PHE A 54 4.51 -1.42 12.13
CA PHE A 54 4.62 -0.08 12.69
C PHE A 54 6.08 0.36 12.85
N VAL A 55 6.41 1.56 12.37
CA VAL A 55 7.71 2.19 12.53
C VAL A 55 7.58 3.48 13.34
N LYS A 56 8.46 3.64 14.35
CA LYS A 56 8.56 4.88 15.12
C LYS A 56 9.08 6.00 14.21
N LEU A 57 8.42 7.14 14.20
CA LEU A 57 8.85 8.26 13.35
C LEU A 57 10.29 8.70 13.63
N SER A 58 10.74 8.63 14.88
CA SER A 58 12.11 8.98 15.26
C SER A 58 13.18 8.10 14.60
N SER A 59 12.84 6.87 14.18
CA SER A 59 13.76 5.97 13.49
C SER A 59 13.71 6.12 11.96
N VAL A 60 12.87 7.01 11.41
CA VAL A 60 12.77 7.24 9.97
C VAL A 60 13.64 8.44 9.58
N PRO A 61 14.70 8.26 8.76
CA PRO A 61 15.48 9.36 8.18
C PRO A 61 14.60 10.39 7.49
N ILE A 62 14.96 11.68 7.58
CA ILE A 62 14.16 12.79 7.05
C ILE A 62 13.98 12.69 5.54
N GLU A 63 15.01 12.24 4.82
CA GLU A 63 14.99 12.03 3.37
C GLU A 63 13.86 11.10 2.92
N PHE A 64 13.50 10.07 3.69
CA PHE A 64 12.43 9.11 3.34
C PHE A 64 11.04 9.55 3.80
N ARG A 65 10.92 10.74 4.41
CA ARG A 65 9.63 11.25 4.87
C ARG A 65 8.87 11.95 3.76
N THR A 66 9.57 12.58 2.83
CA THR A 66 8.96 13.42 1.80
C THR A 66 9.34 12.90 0.43
N ILE A 67 8.35 12.73 -0.44
CA ILE A 67 8.55 12.46 -1.86
C ILE A 67 7.83 13.53 -2.65
N ASP A 68 8.48 14.01 -3.72
CA ASP A 68 7.89 14.95 -4.65
C ASP A 68 7.17 14.17 -5.77
N ILE A 69 5.85 14.02 -5.64
CA ILE A 69 5.02 13.40 -6.67
C ILE A 69 4.64 14.47 -7.68
N LYS A 70 5.28 14.42 -8.85
CA LYS A 70 4.94 15.28 -9.99
C LYS A 70 3.66 14.76 -10.67
N PRO A 71 2.72 15.64 -11.06
CA PRO A 71 1.42 15.23 -11.59
C PRO A 71 1.53 14.50 -12.94
N GLN A 72 2.46 14.91 -13.81
CA GLN A 72 2.75 14.23 -15.06
C GLN A 72 4.14 14.66 -15.55
N ILE A 73 4.92 13.73 -16.09
CA ILE A 73 6.16 14.04 -16.78
C ILE A 73 6.00 13.86 -18.29
N GLU A 74 6.68 14.71 -19.05
CA GLU A 74 6.79 14.62 -20.52
C GLU A 74 7.92 13.64 -20.92
N ASN A 75 7.93 13.20 -22.18
CA ASN A 75 8.92 12.24 -22.73
C ASN A 75 8.99 10.91 -21.94
N ILE A 76 7.82 10.37 -21.60
CA ILE A 76 7.72 9.03 -20.99
C ILE A 76 7.94 7.93 -22.01
N HIS A 77 8.41 6.79 -21.52
CA HIS A 77 8.54 5.55 -22.29
C HIS A 77 7.26 4.71 -22.24
N PHE A 78 6.59 4.70 -21.08
CA PHE A 78 5.40 3.88 -20.84
C PHE A 78 4.41 4.57 -19.89
N GLU A 79 3.13 4.23 -20.09
CA GLU A 79 2.04 4.54 -19.18
C GLU A 79 1.73 3.29 -18.38
N VAL A 80 1.64 3.41 -17.05
CA VAL A 80 1.46 2.26 -16.16
C VAL A 80 0.20 2.45 -15.34
N TYR A 81 -0.73 1.52 -15.47
CA TYR A 81 -1.98 1.50 -14.71
C TYR A 81 -1.87 0.43 -13.64
N THR A 82 -2.22 0.79 -12.41
CA THR A 82 -2.12 -0.10 -11.25
C THR A 82 -3.47 -0.23 -10.57
N ASP A 83 -3.78 -1.43 -10.11
CA ASP A 83 -5.02 -1.72 -9.38
C ASP A 83 -4.78 -2.83 -8.34
N GLY A 84 -5.33 -2.66 -7.15
CA GLY A 84 -5.27 -3.59 -6.03
C GLY A 84 -6.66 -4.04 -5.62
N SER A 85 -6.92 -5.34 -5.65
CA SER A 85 -8.25 -5.88 -5.37
C SER A 85 -8.25 -6.85 -4.18
N ARG A 86 -9.43 -6.96 -3.56
CA ARG A 86 -9.72 -7.98 -2.57
C ARG A 86 -11.15 -8.46 -2.71
N ILE A 87 -11.34 -9.77 -2.71
CA ILE A 87 -12.64 -10.44 -2.65
C ILE A 87 -12.60 -11.57 -1.63
N GLY A 88 -13.40 -11.45 -0.56
CA GLY A 88 -13.35 -12.41 0.55
C GLY A 88 -11.94 -12.57 1.13
N ASP A 89 -11.40 -13.77 1.03
CA ASP A 89 -10.04 -14.14 1.46
C ASP A 89 -9.00 -14.07 0.34
N ASP A 90 -9.40 -13.73 -0.88
CA ASP A 90 -8.47 -13.52 -1.99
C ASP A 90 -8.10 -12.04 -2.09
N CYS A 91 -6.80 -11.75 -2.08
CA CYS A 91 -6.25 -10.42 -2.30
C CYS A 91 -5.17 -10.52 -3.38
N GLY A 92 -5.03 -9.47 -4.19
CA GLY A 92 -4.03 -9.44 -5.26
C GLY A 92 -3.95 -8.08 -5.89
N PHE A 93 -2.94 -7.90 -6.74
CA PHE A 93 -2.75 -6.66 -7.47
C PHE A 93 -2.35 -6.93 -8.91
N SER A 94 -2.55 -5.94 -9.76
CA SER A 94 -2.15 -5.99 -11.15
C SER A 94 -1.53 -4.67 -11.62
N VAL A 95 -0.66 -4.79 -12.61
CA VAL A 95 0.03 -3.68 -13.24
C VAL A 95 -0.06 -3.86 -14.76
N CYS A 96 -0.69 -2.90 -15.44
CA CYS A 96 -0.86 -2.88 -16.88
C CYS A 96 0.03 -1.79 -17.47
N ILE A 97 0.93 -2.17 -18.37
CA ILE A 97 1.91 -1.29 -18.98
C ILE A 97 1.52 -1.09 -20.44
N LEU A 98 1.28 0.16 -20.80
CA LEU A 98 0.93 0.60 -22.14
C LEU A 98 2.10 1.36 -22.78
N LYS A 99 2.24 1.17 -24.08
CA LYS A 99 3.14 1.96 -24.93
C LYS A 99 2.32 2.54 -26.07
N ASN A 100 2.21 3.86 -26.13
CA ASN A 100 1.39 4.56 -27.12
C ASN A 100 -0.05 4.01 -27.17
N GLU A 101 -0.72 3.95 -26.01
CA GLU A 101 -2.08 3.41 -25.84
C GLU A 101 -2.27 1.91 -26.12
N HIS A 102 -1.23 1.19 -26.54
CA HIS A 102 -1.31 -0.25 -26.81
C HIS A 102 -0.77 -1.06 -25.64
N PRO A 103 -1.44 -2.16 -25.23
CA PRO A 103 -0.94 -3.03 -24.18
C PRO A 103 0.44 -3.61 -24.53
N PHE A 104 1.44 -3.32 -23.71
CA PHE A 104 2.79 -3.85 -23.84
C PHE A 104 2.99 -5.07 -22.94
N LYS A 105 2.64 -4.94 -21.65
CA LYS A 105 2.81 -6.02 -20.67
C LYS A 105 1.80 -5.89 -19.54
N ILE A 106 1.34 -7.04 -19.04
CA ILE A 106 0.41 -7.11 -17.90
C ILE A 106 1.01 -8.05 -16.85
N PHE A 107 1.07 -7.58 -15.62
CA PHE A 107 1.48 -8.37 -14.46
C PHE A 107 0.30 -8.54 -13.51
N LYS A 108 0.18 -9.73 -12.92
CA LYS A 108 -0.87 -10.09 -11.96
C LYS A 108 -0.26 -10.91 -10.85
N PHE A 109 -0.52 -10.53 -9.61
CA PHE A 109 0.05 -11.18 -8.43
C PHE A 109 -1.04 -11.47 -7.40
N LYS A 110 -0.96 -12.65 -6.80
CA LYS A 110 -1.81 -13.04 -5.67
C LYS A 110 -1.06 -12.75 -4.37
N LEU A 111 -1.72 -12.07 -3.45
CA LEU A 111 -1.25 -11.75 -2.11
C LEU A 111 -1.83 -12.73 -1.08
N SER A 112 -1.32 -12.66 0.16
CA SER A 112 -1.84 -13.45 1.27
C SER A 112 -3.27 -13.01 1.62
N LYS A 113 -4.07 -13.95 2.14
CA LYS A 113 -5.45 -13.69 2.59
C LYS A 113 -5.56 -12.62 3.67
N ASN A 114 -4.47 -12.34 4.37
CA ASN A 114 -4.41 -11.32 5.41
C ASN A 114 -4.17 -9.91 4.85
N ASN A 115 -3.81 -9.77 3.57
CA ASN A 115 -3.47 -8.46 3.00
C ASN A 115 -4.68 -7.60 2.69
N THR A 116 -4.56 -6.29 2.92
CA THR A 116 -5.64 -5.33 2.67
C THR A 116 -5.62 -4.82 1.23
N VAL A 117 -6.75 -4.24 0.78
CA VAL A 117 -6.81 -3.52 -0.50
C VAL A 117 -5.73 -2.44 -0.57
N PHE A 118 -5.55 -1.66 0.51
CA PHE A 118 -4.49 -0.66 0.60
C PHE A 118 -3.08 -1.25 0.38
N GLN A 119 -2.78 -2.41 0.95
CA GLN A 119 -1.50 -3.08 0.73
C GLN A 119 -1.35 -3.59 -0.71
N ALA A 120 -2.43 -4.06 -1.33
CA ALA A 120 -2.42 -4.47 -2.73
C ALA A 120 -2.16 -3.29 -3.67
N GLU A 121 -2.85 -2.17 -3.46
CA GLU A 121 -2.66 -0.93 -4.22
C GLU A 121 -1.24 -0.41 -4.13
N LEU A 122 -0.72 -0.31 -2.90
CA LEU A 122 0.63 0.18 -2.67
C LEU A 122 1.69 -0.79 -3.23
N ALA A 123 1.43 -2.11 -3.20
CA ALA A 123 2.28 -3.11 -3.84
C ALA A 123 2.31 -2.96 -5.37
N ALA A 124 1.18 -2.64 -5.99
CA ALA A 124 1.09 -2.39 -7.43
C ALA A 124 1.94 -1.18 -7.84
N ILE A 125 1.84 -0.08 -7.07
CA ILE A 125 2.65 1.13 -7.30
C ILE A 125 4.13 0.82 -7.09
N ASN A 126 4.49 0.15 -5.99
CA ASN A 126 5.89 -0.19 -5.71
C ASN A 126 6.49 -1.10 -6.79
N PHE A 127 5.71 -2.06 -7.29
CA PHE A 127 6.12 -2.91 -8.39
C PHE A 127 6.36 -2.11 -9.68
N ALA A 128 5.47 -1.17 -10.02
CA ALA A 128 5.61 -0.32 -11.20
C ALA A 128 6.89 0.53 -11.13
N VAL A 129 7.19 1.11 -9.96
CA VAL A 129 8.42 1.90 -9.73
C VAL A 129 9.65 1.03 -9.93
N ARG A 130 9.71 -0.14 -9.28
CA ARG A 130 10.84 -1.07 -9.40
C ARG A 130 11.05 -1.55 -10.83
N TRP A 131 9.97 -1.90 -11.52
CA TRP A 131 10.02 -2.27 -12.93
C TRP A 131 10.63 -1.17 -13.79
N ALA A 132 10.25 0.09 -13.57
CA ALA A 132 10.82 1.21 -14.30
C ALA A 132 12.30 1.43 -13.97
N GLN A 133 12.69 1.34 -12.70
CA GLN A 133 14.08 1.49 -12.26
C GLN A 133 15.00 0.42 -12.85
N GLU A 134 14.60 -0.85 -12.75
CA GLU A 134 15.38 -1.99 -13.27
C GLU A 134 15.64 -1.89 -14.78
N ASN A 135 14.79 -1.16 -15.51
CA ASN A 135 14.89 -0.98 -16.96
C ASN A 135 15.34 0.44 -17.37
N GLY A 136 15.55 1.36 -16.43
CA GLY A 136 15.88 2.76 -16.71
C GLY A 136 14.78 3.53 -17.47
N PHE A 137 13.51 3.17 -17.27
CA PHE A 137 12.39 3.80 -17.97
C PHE A 137 11.80 4.98 -17.21
N LYS A 138 11.44 6.04 -17.95
CA LYS A 138 10.54 7.10 -17.46
C LYS A 138 9.10 6.67 -17.65
N ILE A 139 8.31 6.66 -16.57
CA ILE A 139 6.92 6.22 -16.60
C ILE A 139 5.98 7.21 -15.91
N ASN A 140 4.72 7.24 -16.35
CA ASN A 140 3.62 7.82 -15.58
C ASN A 140 2.82 6.67 -14.96
N ILE A 141 2.57 6.74 -13.65
CA ILE A 141 1.76 5.75 -12.92
C ILE A 141 0.36 6.33 -12.68
N TYR A 142 -0.66 5.58 -13.09
CA TYR A 142 -2.07 5.88 -12.90
C TYR A 142 -2.66 4.89 -11.91
N THR A 143 -3.16 5.42 -10.79
CA THR A 143 -3.84 4.68 -9.72
C THR A 143 -5.07 5.45 -9.29
N ASP A 144 -6.15 4.76 -8.97
CA ASP A 144 -7.36 5.32 -8.36
C ASP A 144 -7.29 5.29 -6.81
N SER A 145 -6.22 4.73 -6.24
CA SER A 145 -6.03 4.61 -4.80
C SER A 145 -5.59 5.93 -4.16
N GLN A 146 -6.56 6.81 -3.86
CA GLN A 146 -6.32 8.06 -3.13
C GLN A 146 -5.59 7.81 -1.80
N SER A 147 -5.93 6.73 -1.09
CA SER A 147 -5.25 6.34 0.16
C SER A 147 -3.76 6.07 -0.03
N SER A 148 -3.38 5.43 -1.14
CA SER A 148 -1.96 5.14 -1.43
C SER A 148 -1.20 6.41 -1.77
N ILE A 149 -1.81 7.31 -2.56
CA ILE A 149 -1.25 8.62 -2.87
C ILE A 149 -1.04 9.45 -1.60
N GLU A 150 -2.03 9.51 -0.71
CA GLU A 150 -1.94 10.25 0.56
C GLU A 150 -0.89 9.67 1.50
N ALA A 151 -0.79 8.34 1.59
CA ALA A 151 0.22 7.67 2.39
C ALA A 151 1.65 8.00 1.87
N LEU A 152 1.83 7.97 0.55
CA LEU A 152 3.07 8.36 -0.11
C LEU A 152 3.39 9.85 0.10
N ARG A 153 2.40 10.75 0.11
CA ARG A 153 2.61 12.19 0.41
C ARG A 153 2.85 12.49 1.89
N SER A 154 2.49 11.59 2.80
CA SER A 154 2.57 11.85 4.25
C SER A 154 4.00 12.07 4.74
N THR A 155 4.27 13.21 5.38
CA THR A 155 5.59 13.52 5.99
C THR A 155 5.85 12.80 7.31
N ARG A 156 4.86 12.03 7.79
CA ARG A 156 4.94 11.28 9.05
C ARG A 156 4.52 9.83 8.82
N PRO A 157 5.22 9.09 7.95
CA PRO A 157 4.88 7.70 7.69
C PRO A 157 5.11 6.87 8.96
N ARG A 158 4.16 5.98 9.26
CA ARG A 158 4.21 5.02 10.37
C ARG A 158 4.20 3.56 9.89
N SER A 159 4.05 3.37 8.59
CA SER A 159 4.02 2.09 7.89
C SER A 159 5.40 1.84 7.30
N ALA A 160 6.01 0.71 7.64
CA ALA A 160 7.26 0.27 7.04
C ALA A 160 7.13 0.12 5.53
N PHE A 161 5.99 -0.38 5.06
CA PHE A 161 5.75 -0.60 3.64
C PHE A 161 5.72 0.69 2.84
N VAL A 162 5.06 1.73 3.40
CA VAL A 162 5.06 3.07 2.80
C VAL A 162 6.46 3.67 2.77
N ILE A 163 7.25 3.46 3.83
CA ILE A 163 8.64 3.95 3.89
C ILE A 163 9.49 3.25 2.84
N GLU A 164 9.33 1.94 2.65
CA GLU A 164 10.02 1.18 1.61
C GLU A 164 9.65 1.67 0.20
N ALA A 165 8.35 1.81 -0.09
CA ALA A 165 7.89 2.33 -1.37
C ALA A 165 8.44 3.75 -1.66
N LYS A 166 8.57 4.59 -0.62
CA LYS A 166 9.19 5.92 -0.75
C LYS A 166 10.68 5.84 -1.06
N LYS A 167 11.41 4.89 -0.46
CA LYS A 167 12.85 4.70 -0.75
C LYS A 167 13.06 4.35 -2.21
N GLU A 168 12.27 3.42 -2.74
CA GLU A 168 12.34 3.05 -4.16
C GLU A 168 12.07 4.26 -5.04
N TYR A 169 11.10 5.11 -4.68
CA TYR A 169 10.83 6.33 -5.42
C TYR A 169 11.99 7.35 -5.42
N LEU A 170 12.74 7.46 -4.31
CA LEU A 170 13.80 8.45 -4.13
C LEU A 170 15.14 8.04 -4.76
N PHE A 171 15.46 6.75 -4.76
CA PHE A 171 16.73 6.24 -5.32
C PHE A 171 16.61 5.81 -6.79
N GLY A 172 15.46 6.04 -7.43
CA GLY A 172 15.15 5.58 -8.79
C GLY A 172 15.53 6.51 -9.95
N TRP A 173 16.30 7.57 -9.71
CA TRP A 173 16.62 8.58 -10.72
C TRP A 173 18.07 9.03 -10.66
#